data_AF-A0A418WDL1-F1
#
_entry.id   AF-A0A418WDL1-F1
#
_cell.length_a   1.000
_cell.length_b   1.000
_cell.length_c   1.000
_cell.angle_alpha   90.00
_cell.angle_beta   90.00
_cell.angle_gamma   90.00
#
_symmetry.space_group_name_H-M   'P 1'
#
loop_
_entity.id
_entity.type
_entity.pdbx_description
1 polymer ?
#
loop_
_entity_poly.entity_id
_entity_poly.type
_entity_poly.pdbx_seq_one_letter_code
_entity_poly.pdbx_strand_id
1 'polypeptide(L)'
;MDDVLDGAGGKDHLRGVGGNDLLTGGPGGDILDGGEGDDTVSFAGSTRGVVADLVAGTATGPGLGNDTLISIENIIGTAGADDLSGTDGDNRIDGGLGADRMAGRLGNDTYVVDDAGDVVVEAPGAGTDTVETTLAAYKLGNDVENLVYVGTGNFIGTGSVGVNLLVGGDGDDTLNGGFRHDTLRGGLGNDTYIVDEDTVEEAADAGYDTVEATYDIVLGDNLEALLFRGTRANVGTGNALDNVMTDNGAAGELNGEAGNDQLFGRAGNDIMRAGTGNDLLDGGTGDDFMRGSEGDDTYIVDTLGDVVTEAHGDGYDTVRSAVSFTLSGGFEELIITTRSAANGTGNNLENYIQGGGGANVLQGLTGDDHLVGGSGNDTLDGGTGIDWMTGGAGNDSYVVDNASDVVDEGSFAGGPVSGSGNDTVQTTLQAYSLSAVYGSASGTPGTSTNDIENLVLLGTRNSTATGNALNNHLTGNVGNNTLTGLGGADTLTGGVGRDTFVFGAGFGKDTITDFEADDVIRFQDGLFAGFADIMAHAVQSDTAVVITWSAGNKLTLADTLLGDLQSDDFLFA
;
A
#
# COMPACT_ATOMS: atom_id res chain seq x y z
N MET A 1 44.79 42.07 18.80
CA MET A 1 43.52 42.22 19.56
C MET A 1 42.59 42.76 18.51
N ASP A 2 41.41 42.18 18.39
CA ASP A 2 40.53 42.53 17.29
C ASP A 2 39.85 43.87 17.63
N ASP A 3 40.06 44.86 16.76
CA ASP A 3 39.59 46.22 16.90
C ASP A 3 38.49 46.54 15.87
N VAL A 4 37.55 47.42 16.25
CA VAL A 4 36.55 47.99 15.33
C VAL A 4 36.82 49.49 15.22
N LEU A 5 37.17 49.96 14.03
CA LEU A 5 37.62 51.32 13.77
C LEU A 5 36.66 52.04 12.82
N ASP A 6 36.21 53.24 13.22
CA ASP A 6 35.30 54.09 12.43
C ASP A 6 35.89 55.50 12.30
N GLY A 7 36.18 55.91 11.05
CA GLY A 7 36.69 57.23 10.69
C GLY A 7 35.60 58.32 10.64
N ALA A 8 34.34 57.92 10.67
CA ALA A 8 33.16 58.75 10.53
C ALA A 8 33.11 59.54 9.23
N GLY A 9 33.70 60.72 9.14
CA GLY A 9 33.68 61.49 7.91
C GLY A 9 34.74 62.58 7.94
N GLY A 10 35.44 62.76 6.83
CA GLY A 10 36.66 63.54 6.85
C GLY A 10 37.69 63.06 5.83
N LYS A 11 38.90 62.86 6.29
CA LYS A 11 40.02 62.28 5.56
C LYS A 11 40.87 61.66 6.64
N ASP A 12 40.62 60.39 6.87
CA ASP A 12 41.02 59.70 8.07
C ASP A 12 42.10 58.67 7.76
N HIS A 13 42.83 58.28 8.79
CA HIS A 13 43.88 57.26 8.69
C HIS A 13 43.67 56.28 9.83
N LEU A 14 43.07 55.15 9.50
CA LEU A 14 42.76 54.07 10.43
C LEU A 14 43.90 53.05 10.35
N ARG A 15 44.32 52.53 11.50
CA ARG A 15 45.35 51.50 11.62
C ARG A 15 44.91 50.43 12.61
N GLY A 16 44.63 49.23 12.12
CA GLY A 16 44.27 48.07 12.95
C GLY A 16 45.45 47.48 13.71
N VAL A 17 46.64 47.59 13.14
CA VAL A 17 47.93 47.10 13.66
C VAL A 17 48.05 45.58 13.75
N GLY A 18 47.27 44.89 14.58
CA GLY A 18 47.40 43.45 14.69
C GLY A 18 46.26 42.81 15.46
N GLY A 19 45.70 41.74 14.90
CA GLY A 19 44.36 41.25 15.23
C GLY A 19 43.55 41.14 13.93
N ASN A 20 42.33 40.65 14.02
CA ASN A 20 41.42 40.62 12.87
C ASN A 20 40.47 41.81 13.00
N ASP A 21 40.79 42.90 12.32
CA ASP A 21 40.19 44.20 12.55
C ASP A 21 39.07 44.52 11.55
N LEU A 22 38.05 45.27 11.99
CA LEU A 22 36.97 45.79 11.13
C LEU A 22 37.13 47.31 10.96
N LEU A 23 37.36 47.77 9.73
CA LEU A 23 37.64 49.16 9.41
C LEU A 23 36.51 49.79 8.57
N THR A 24 36.02 50.95 9.00
CA THR A 24 35.05 51.78 8.27
C THR A 24 35.59 53.20 8.15
N GLY A 25 35.90 53.67 6.93
CA GLY A 25 36.38 55.05 6.71
C GLY A 25 35.28 56.11 6.82
N GLY A 26 34.15 55.84 6.14
CA GLY A 26 33.05 56.79 5.98
C GLY A 26 33.29 57.78 4.83
N PRO A 27 32.60 58.95 4.79
CA PRO A 27 32.78 59.88 3.69
C PRO A 27 34.11 60.64 3.72
N GLY A 28 34.84 60.57 2.61
CA GLY A 28 36.06 61.31 2.30
C GLY A 28 37.23 60.38 2.03
N GLY A 29 38.23 60.84 1.26
CA GLY A 29 39.31 59.94 0.82
C GLY A 29 40.24 59.54 1.96
N ASP A 30 40.06 58.32 2.45
CA ASP A 30 40.67 57.78 3.68
C ASP A 30 41.85 56.82 3.40
N ILE A 31 42.60 56.50 4.45
CA ILE A 31 43.61 55.43 4.45
C ILE A 31 43.19 54.39 5.50
N LEU A 32 42.92 53.18 5.05
CA LEU A 32 42.50 52.06 5.87
C LEU A 32 43.61 51.00 5.83
N ASP A 33 44.34 50.88 6.93
CA ASP A 33 45.49 49.98 7.09
C ASP A 33 45.13 48.91 8.12
N GLY A 34 44.83 47.68 7.69
CA GLY A 34 44.46 46.59 8.59
C GLY A 34 45.65 46.20 9.47
N GLY A 35 46.72 45.75 8.85
CA GLY A 35 47.98 45.46 9.53
C GLY A 35 48.31 43.98 9.45
N GLU A 36 48.40 43.31 10.60
CA GLU A 36 48.68 41.88 10.70
C GLU A 36 47.43 41.13 11.18
N GLY A 37 46.90 40.21 10.38
CA GLY A 37 45.71 39.43 10.72
C GLY A 37 44.84 39.26 9.49
N ASP A 38 43.59 38.85 9.70
CA ASP A 38 42.57 38.79 8.64
C ASP A 38 41.64 39.99 8.80
N ASP A 39 41.94 41.08 8.11
CA ASP A 39 41.29 42.38 8.31
C ASP A 39 40.14 42.58 7.31
N THR A 40 39.08 43.27 7.74
CA THR A 40 37.87 43.52 6.95
C THR A 40 37.65 45.01 6.77
N VAL A 41 37.50 45.45 5.52
CA VAL A 41 36.95 46.78 5.21
C VAL A 41 35.45 46.72 5.01
N SER A 42 34.70 47.66 5.60
CA SER A 42 33.25 47.72 5.47
C SER A 42 32.75 49.05 4.91
N PHE A 43 31.92 48.95 3.87
CA PHE A 43 31.21 50.07 3.24
C PHE A 43 29.69 50.04 3.50
N ALA A 44 29.22 49.14 4.38
CA ALA A 44 27.80 48.89 4.64
C ALA A 44 26.99 50.12 5.09
N GLY A 45 27.68 51.17 5.57
CA GLY A 45 27.05 52.46 5.90
C GLY A 45 26.58 53.29 4.70
N SER A 46 26.96 52.92 3.47
CA SER A 46 26.56 53.60 2.22
C SER A 46 25.36 52.91 1.56
N THR A 47 24.51 53.69 0.89
CA THR A 47 23.40 53.17 0.08
C THR A 47 23.66 53.26 -1.43
N ARG A 48 24.90 53.56 -1.82
CA ARG A 48 25.31 53.72 -3.22
C ARG A 48 26.55 52.88 -3.44
N GLY A 49 26.49 52.10 -4.51
CA GLY A 49 27.55 51.17 -4.89
C GLY A 49 28.94 51.79 -5.01
N VAL A 50 29.93 50.96 -4.72
CA VAL A 50 31.36 51.21 -4.73
C VAL A 50 32.06 50.27 -5.70
N VAL A 51 33.23 50.70 -6.16
CA VAL A 51 34.20 49.85 -6.86
C VAL A 51 35.40 49.74 -5.94
N ALA A 52 35.68 48.54 -5.46
CA ALA A 52 36.75 48.26 -4.52
C ALA A 52 37.62 47.10 -4.99
N ASP A 53 38.93 47.26 -4.89
CA ASP A 53 39.92 46.27 -5.29
C ASP A 53 41.05 46.24 -4.27
N LEU A 54 41.16 45.12 -3.54
CA LEU A 54 42.12 44.95 -2.45
C LEU A 54 43.57 44.90 -2.96
N VAL A 55 43.83 44.40 -4.17
CA VAL A 55 45.17 44.39 -4.78
C VAL A 55 45.56 45.76 -5.32
N ALA A 56 44.62 46.46 -5.96
CA ALA A 56 44.84 47.84 -6.36
C ALA A 56 45.00 48.76 -5.13
N GLY A 57 44.51 48.31 -3.97
CA GLY A 57 44.53 49.05 -2.72
C GLY A 57 43.62 50.26 -2.77
N THR A 58 42.47 50.16 -3.46
CA THR A 58 41.57 51.31 -3.68
C THR A 58 40.11 50.96 -3.50
N ALA A 59 39.34 51.87 -2.90
CA ALA A 59 37.88 51.87 -2.97
C ALA A 59 37.38 53.25 -3.41
N THR A 60 36.42 53.27 -4.33
CA THR A 60 35.83 54.52 -4.83
C THR A 60 34.32 54.38 -4.98
N GLY A 61 33.60 55.45 -4.69
CA GLY A 61 32.15 55.45 -4.85
C GLY A 61 31.53 56.81 -4.61
N PRO A 62 30.26 57.01 -4.99
CA PRO A 62 29.60 58.29 -4.84
C PRO A 62 29.41 58.67 -3.36
N GLY A 63 30.20 59.63 -2.88
CA GLY A 63 30.14 60.11 -1.49
C GLY A 63 31.13 59.41 -0.55
N LEU A 64 31.75 58.32 -0.98
CA LEU A 64 32.86 57.68 -0.28
C LEU A 64 34.14 58.50 -0.42
N GLY A 65 34.44 59.01 -1.62
CA GLY A 65 35.78 59.57 -1.91
C GLY A 65 36.66 58.51 -2.59
N ASN A 66 37.97 58.66 -2.46
CA ASN A 66 38.95 57.71 -2.98
C ASN A 66 39.79 57.21 -1.81
N ASP A 67 39.49 56.01 -1.36
CA ASP A 67 40.15 55.41 -0.21
C ASP A 67 41.36 54.60 -0.65
N THR A 68 42.35 54.53 0.23
CA THR A 68 43.53 53.68 0.08
C THR A 68 43.41 52.53 1.07
N LEU A 69 43.43 51.30 0.55
CA LEU A 69 43.36 50.07 1.33
C LEU A 69 44.76 49.45 1.43
N ILE A 70 45.16 49.05 2.62
CA ILE A 70 46.49 48.49 2.92
C ILE A 70 46.28 47.31 3.86
N SER A 71 46.83 46.14 3.51
CA SER A 71 46.71 44.90 4.31
C SER A 71 45.26 44.64 4.74
N ILE A 72 44.39 44.44 3.75
CA ILE A 72 42.98 44.11 3.94
C ILE A 72 42.70 42.85 3.13
N GLU A 73 42.08 41.86 3.77
CA GLU A 73 41.81 40.53 3.20
C GLU A 73 40.32 40.33 2.92
N ASN A 74 39.43 41.08 3.57
CA ASN A 74 37.98 40.89 3.46
C ASN A 74 37.26 42.20 3.16
N ILE A 75 36.09 42.10 2.51
CA ILE A 75 35.29 43.27 2.12
C ILE A 75 33.80 43.05 2.36
N ILE A 76 33.15 44.07 2.92
CA ILE A 76 31.70 44.18 3.01
C ILE A 76 31.28 45.39 2.16
N GLY A 77 30.46 45.15 1.15
CA GLY A 77 29.91 46.15 0.24
C GLY A 77 28.85 47.04 0.87
N THR A 78 28.04 47.65 0.03
CA THR A 78 27.05 48.67 0.38
C THR A 78 25.63 48.11 0.26
N ALA A 79 24.62 48.98 0.29
CA ALA A 79 23.25 48.59 -0.05
C ALA A 79 22.87 48.86 -1.52
N GLY A 80 23.83 49.00 -2.43
CA GLY A 80 23.54 49.11 -3.85
C GLY A 80 24.68 48.56 -4.71
N ALA A 81 24.40 48.28 -5.99
CA ALA A 81 25.27 47.53 -6.90
C ALA A 81 26.78 47.89 -6.83
N ASP A 82 27.55 46.96 -6.26
CA ASP A 82 28.98 47.02 -6.02
C ASP A 82 29.80 46.22 -7.05
N ASP A 83 31.08 46.59 -7.23
CA ASP A 83 32.09 45.82 -7.98
C ASP A 83 33.30 45.60 -7.05
N LEU A 84 33.36 44.41 -6.46
CA LEU A 84 34.25 44.05 -5.37
C LEU A 84 35.27 43.02 -5.86
N SER A 85 36.56 43.30 -5.62
CA SER A 85 37.66 42.40 -5.98
C SER A 85 38.59 42.13 -4.79
N GLY A 86 38.80 40.85 -4.49
CA GLY A 86 39.66 40.32 -3.43
C GLY A 86 41.16 40.39 -3.73
N THR A 87 41.95 39.55 -3.07
CA THR A 87 43.39 39.35 -3.27
C THR A 87 43.69 37.96 -3.83
N ASP A 88 44.96 37.56 -3.94
CA ASP A 88 45.30 36.18 -4.36
C ASP A 88 45.32 35.17 -3.19
N GLY A 89 44.80 35.56 -2.01
CA GLY A 89 44.63 34.67 -0.87
C GLY A 89 43.20 34.70 -0.38
N ASP A 90 42.82 33.73 0.44
CA ASP A 90 41.45 33.47 0.90
C ASP A 90 40.73 34.73 1.41
N ASN A 91 39.67 35.16 0.73
CA ASN A 91 38.88 36.33 1.06
C ASN A 91 37.43 35.97 1.38
N ARG A 92 36.84 36.70 2.33
CA ARG A 92 35.39 36.82 2.48
C ARG A 92 34.91 38.11 1.80
N ILE A 93 34.05 37.94 0.80
CA ILE A 93 33.45 39.02 0.03
C ILE A 93 31.95 38.98 0.27
N ASP A 94 31.45 39.98 1.00
CA ASP A 94 30.01 40.19 1.24
C ASP A 94 29.55 41.38 0.40
N GLY A 95 28.69 41.15 -0.59
CA GLY A 95 28.16 42.21 -1.46
C GLY A 95 27.34 43.25 -0.68
N GLY A 96 26.74 42.85 0.44
CA GLY A 96 25.65 43.59 1.04
C GLY A 96 24.38 43.48 0.19
N LEU A 97 23.51 44.49 0.26
CA LEU A 97 22.27 44.48 -0.52
C LEU A 97 22.53 45.02 -1.92
N GLY A 98 21.78 44.55 -2.90
CA GLY A 98 21.85 45.07 -4.27
C GLY A 98 22.36 43.99 -5.21
N ALA A 99 22.51 44.32 -6.50
CA ALA A 99 23.01 43.35 -7.47
C ALA A 99 24.51 43.60 -7.68
N ASP A 100 25.34 42.75 -7.07
CA ASP A 100 26.76 42.99 -6.93
C ASP A 100 27.59 42.10 -7.85
N ARG A 101 28.80 42.55 -8.16
CA ARG A 101 29.81 41.76 -8.86
C ARG A 101 30.95 41.48 -7.89
N MET A 102 31.24 40.21 -7.65
CA MET A 102 32.25 39.77 -6.68
C MET A 102 33.29 38.87 -7.37
N ALA A 103 34.57 39.18 -7.17
CA ALA A 103 35.70 38.42 -7.72
C ALA A 103 36.82 38.25 -6.70
N GLY A 104 37.04 37.04 -6.23
CA GLY A 104 38.01 36.66 -5.20
C GLY A 104 39.43 36.65 -5.75
N ARG A 105 39.62 35.98 -6.90
CA ARG A 105 40.88 35.75 -7.63
C ARG A 105 41.43 34.38 -7.26
N LEU A 106 42.68 34.28 -6.79
CA LEU A 106 43.24 33.02 -6.33
C LEU A 106 42.96 32.87 -4.83
N GLY A 107 43.03 31.65 -4.32
CA GLY A 107 42.73 31.38 -2.91
C GLY A 107 41.35 30.74 -2.79
N ASN A 108 41.02 30.27 -1.58
CA ASN A 108 39.71 29.70 -1.31
C ASN A 108 38.80 30.80 -0.78
N ASP A 109 37.98 31.36 -1.65
CA ASP A 109 37.17 32.54 -1.37
C ASP A 109 35.77 32.15 -0.88
N THR A 110 35.17 33.03 -0.08
CA THR A 110 33.78 32.92 0.39
C THR A 110 32.98 34.14 -0.04
N TYR A 111 31.91 33.89 -0.80
CA TYR A 111 31.00 34.89 -1.33
C TYR A 111 29.67 34.85 -0.59
N VAL A 112 29.26 35.97 0.01
CA VAL A 112 27.91 36.10 0.58
C VAL A 112 26.99 36.65 -0.50
N VAL A 113 25.99 35.85 -0.87
CA VAL A 113 25.01 36.19 -1.90
C VAL A 113 23.62 36.34 -1.26
N ASP A 114 23.09 37.55 -1.28
CA ASP A 114 21.80 37.88 -0.66
C ASP A 114 20.74 38.44 -1.64
N ASP A 115 21.16 38.79 -2.86
CA ASP A 115 20.29 39.24 -3.94
C ASP A 115 20.44 38.34 -5.17
N ALA A 116 19.33 38.04 -5.84
CA ALA A 116 19.33 37.18 -7.03
C ALA A 116 20.08 37.81 -8.23
N GLY A 117 20.40 39.11 -8.17
CA GLY A 117 21.21 39.83 -9.14
C GLY A 117 22.72 39.70 -8.95
N ASP A 118 23.19 39.10 -7.85
CA ASP A 118 24.61 38.95 -7.55
C ASP A 118 25.31 38.02 -8.55
N VAL A 119 26.55 38.39 -8.90
CA VAL A 119 27.40 37.68 -9.83
C VAL A 119 28.74 37.39 -9.20
N VAL A 120 28.96 36.12 -8.87
CA VAL A 120 30.27 35.58 -8.49
C VAL A 120 31.09 35.29 -9.75
N VAL A 121 32.37 35.66 -9.71
CA VAL A 121 33.27 35.60 -10.85
C VAL A 121 34.52 34.84 -10.46
N GLU A 122 34.57 33.59 -10.86
CA GLU A 122 35.73 32.73 -10.64
C GLU A 122 36.51 32.41 -11.91
N ALA A 123 37.78 32.02 -11.70
CA ALA A 123 38.64 31.51 -12.76
C ALA A 123 38.92 30.01 -12.55
N PRO A 124 39.08 29.22 -13.64
CA PRO A 124 39.34 27.79 -13.49
C PRO A 124 40.58 27.48 -12.66
N GLY A 125 40.40 26.71 -11.58
CA GLY A 125 41.48 26.25 -10.69
C GLY A 125 42.09 27.37 -9.83
N ALA A 126 41.30 28.38 -9.50
CA ALA A 126 41.74 29.50 -8.67
C ALA A 126 41.66 29.21 -7.17
N GLY A 127 40.86 28.24 -6.76
CA GLY A 127 40.80 27.75 -5.40
C GLY A 127 39.73 26.67 -5.24
N THR A 128 39.20 26.58 -4.03
CA THR A 128 37.96 25.87 -3.70
C THR A 128 37.03 26.87 -3.06
N ASP A 129 36.12 27.39 -3.87
CA ASP A 129 35.38 28.60 -3.54
C ASP A 129 33.97 28.27 -3.04
N THR A 130 33.45 29.11 -2.14
CA THR A 130 32.19 28.88 -1.44
C THR A 130 31.23 30.04 -1.64
N VAL A 131 30.00 29.72 -2.05
CA VAL A 131 28.87 30.66 -1.95
C VAL A 131 28.08 30.33 -0.69
N GLU A 132 27.93 31.32 0.19
CA GLU A 132 26.96 31.34 1.28
C GLU A 132 25.74 32.14 0.86
N THR A 133 24.54 31.59 0.99
CA THR A 133 23.32 32.33 0.62
C THR A 133 22.17 32.13 1.59
N THR A 134 21.30 33.14 1.68
CA THR A 134 19.98 33.06 2.32
C THR A 134 18.82 33.10 1.32
N LEU A 135 19.12 33.14 0.02
CA LEU A 135 18.11 33.09 -1.03
C LEU A 135 17.39 31.74 -1.02
N ALA A 136 16.08 31.73 -1.26
CA ALA A 136 15.29 30.49 -1.32
C ALA A 136 15.67 29.58 -2.51
N ALA A 137 16.44 30.09 -3.48
CA ALA A 137 16.99 29.30 -4.56
C ALA A 137 18.28 29.94 -5.08
N TYR A 138 19.30 29.12 -5.36
CA TYR A 138 20.54 29.58 -5.96
C TYR A 138 21.17 28.52 -6.86
N LYS A 139 21.81 28.97 -7.93
CA LYS A 139 22.57 28.12 -8.85
C LYS A 139 24.00 28.63 -8.93
N LEU A 140 24.96 27.74 -8.68
CA LEU A 140 26.38 28.07 -8.79
C LEU A 140 26.76 28.53 -10.20
N GLY A 141 27.61 29.55 -10.24
CA GLY A 141 28.34 29.94 -11.43
C GLY A 141 29.36 28.87 -11.84
N ASN A 142 30.05 29.10 -12.96
CA ASN A 142 31.16 28.23 -13.33
C ASN A 142 32.31 28.40 -12.33
N ASP A 143 33.09 27.32 -12.18
CA ASP A 143 34.35 27.33 -11.43
C ASP A 143 34.19 27.66 -9.93
N VAL A 144 32.99 27.50 -9.37
CA VAL A 144 32.72 27.55 -7.92
C VAL A 144 32.37 26.14 -7.44
N GLU A 145 32.97 25.70 -6.34
CA GLU A 145 32.86 24.33 -5.85
C GLU A 145 31.78 24.15 -4.78
N ASN A 146 31.59 25.09 -3.86
CA ASN A 146 30.70 24.88 -2.72
C ASN A 146 29.50 25.84 -2.72
N LEU A 147 28.33 25.32 -2.39
CA LEU A 147 27.12 26.08 -2.12
C LEU A 147 26.60 25.72 -0.73
N VAL A 148 26.52 26.72 0.15
CA VAL A 148 26.05 26.57 1.52
C VAL A 148 24.86 27.49 1.74
N TYR A 149 23.71 26.91 2.03
CA TYR A 149 22.55 27.66 2.48
C TYR A 149 22.66 27.92 3.99
N VAL A 150 22.59 29.19 4.39
CA VAL A 150 22.69 29.61 5.80
C VAL A 150 21.36 30.16 6.34
N GLY A 151 20.28 29.99 5.59
CA GLY A 151 18.93 30.30 6.04
C GLY A 151 18.27 29.14 6.79
N THR A 152 17.01 29.33 7.20
CA THR A 152 16.24 28.33 7.97
C THR A 152 14.94 27.92 7.27
N GLY A 153 14.75 28.30 6.02
CA GLY A 153 13.58 27.93 5.23
C GLY A 153 13.97 26.97 4.11
N ASN A 154 12.98 26.55 3.33
CA ASN A 154 13.22 25.68 2.18
C ASN A 154 14.13 26.34 1.14
N PHE A 155 15.03 25.56 0.57
CA PHE A 155 16.04 25.97 -0.37
C PHE A 155 16.07 25.08 -1.62
N ILE A 156 16.30 25.70 -2.78
CA ILE A 156 16.59 24.99 -4.02
C ILE A 156 18.02 25.30 -4.44
N GLY A 157 18.91 24.33 -4.23
CA GLY A 157 20.33 24.42 -4.58
C GLY A 157 20.64 23.70 -5.88
N THR A 158 21.36 24.35 -6.78
CA THR A 158 21.86 23.71 -8.01
C THR A 158 23.34 23.98 -8.18
N GLY A 159 24.14 22.92 -8.35
CA GLY A 159 25.55 23.04 -8.64
C GLY A 159 25.84 23.47 -10.08
N SER A 160 27.12 23.38 -10.41
CA SER A 160 27.71 23.83 -11.66
C SER A 160 27.92 22.64 -12.61
N VAL A 161 28.96 22.69 -13.45
CA VAL A 161 29.43 21.55 -14.26
C VAL A 161 30.67 20.88 -13.64
N GLY A 162 31.14 21.42 -12.51
CA GLY A 162 32.28 20.96 -11.72
C GLY A 162 31.91 19.84 -10.75
N VAL A 163 32.80 19.53 -9.81
CA VAL A 163 32.46 18.69 -8.65
C VAL A 163 32.10 19.64 -7.53
N ASN A 164 30.91 19.50 -6.99
CA ASN A 164 30.29 20.44 -6.08
C ASN A 164 29.95 19.83 -4.72
N LEU A 165 30.05 20.64 -3.66
CA LEU A 165 29.46 20.36 -2.34
C LEU A 165 28.24 21.27 -2.15
N LEU A 166 27.07 20.69 -2.01
CA LEU A 166 25.83 21.41 -1.71
C LEU A 166 25.40 21.08 -0.27
N VAL A 167 25.20 22.13 0.54
CA VAL A 167 24.72 22.03 1.92
C VAL A 167 23.44 22.88 2.04
N GLY A 168 22.33 22.22 2.36
CA GLY A 168 21.06 22.83 2.73
C GLY A 168 21.03 23.31 4.18
N GLY A 169 19.83 23.56 4.69
CA GLY A 169 19.55 24.07 6.03
C GLY A 169 18.59 23.19 6.82
N ASP A 170 17.70 23.83 7.61
CA ASP A 170 16.71 23.13 8.43
C ASP A 170 15.34 22.92 7.74
N GLY A 171 15.20 23.39 6.49
CA GLY A 171 13.94 23.35 5.74
C GLY A 171 13.90 22.19 4.76
N ASP A 172 12.73 21.91 4.19
CA ASP A 172 12.61 20.88 3.14
C ASP A 172 13.29 21.39 1.85
N ASP A 173 14.52 20.93 1.61
CA ASP A 173 15.40 21.42 0.57
C ASP A 173 15.38 20.51 -0.67
N THR A 174 15.75 21.08 -1.81
CA THR A 174 15.92 20.34 -3.07
C THR A 174 17.29 20.62 -3.63
N LEU A 175 18.16 19.61 -3.65
CA LEU A 175 19.55 19.73 -4.06
C LEU A 175 19.80 18.94 -5.35
N ASN A 176 20.43 19.58 -6.31
CA ASN A 176 20.86 18.98 -7.58
C ASN A 176 22.32 19.34 -7.83
N GLY A 177 23.22 18.36 -7.75
CA GLY A 177 24.66 18.55 -7.95
C GLY A 177 25.00 19.09 -9.34
N GLY A 178 24.27 18.61 -10.35
CA GLY A 178 24.42 19.05 -11.73
C GLY A 178 25.04 17.95 -12.57
N PHE A 179 26.34 18.06 -12.85
CA PHE A 179 27.07 17.04 -13.59
C PHE A 179 28.28 16.64 -12.77
N ARG A 180 28.73 15.39 -12.92
CA ARG A 180 29.88 14.78 -12.21
C ARG A 180 29.45 14.38 -10.79
N HIS A 181 30.40 13.83 -10.04
CA HIS A 181 30.11 13.26 -8.72
C HIS A 181 30.13 14.35 -7.68
N ASP A 182 28.95 14.86 -7.32
CA ASP A 182 28.79 15.89 -6.31
C ASP A 182 28.55 15.28 -4.92
N THR A 183 28.59 16.10 -3.88
CA THR A 183 28.22 15.72 -2.51
C THR A 183 27.05 16.60 -2.06
N LEU A 184 25.94 15.98 -1.69
CA LEU A 184 24.71 16.66 -1.29
C LEU A 184 24.39 16.34 0.17
N ARG A 185 24.08 17.39 0.95
CA ARG A 185 23.64 17.32 2.35
C ARG A 185 22.46 18.24 2.54
N GLY A 186 21.27 17.73 2.82
CA GLY A 186 20.08 18.59 2.96
C GLY A 186 20.00 19.24 4.33
N GLY A 187 20.22 18.48 5.40
CA GLY A 187 20.30 19.02 6.76
C GLY A 187 19.20 18.47 7.65
N LEU A 188 18.30 19.32 8.14
CA LEU A 188 17.05 18.87 8.77
C LEU A 188 15.90 19.19 7.82
N GLY A 189 14.78 18.49 7.95
CA GLY A 189 13.64 18.66 7.05
C GLY A 189 13.51 17.46 6.13
N ASN A 190 12.46 17.45 5.32
CA ASN A 190 12.23 16.38 4.35
C ASN A 190 12.84 16.78 3.01
N ASP A 191 14.07 16.35 2.75
CA ASP A 191 14.85 16.83 1.63
C ASP A 191 14.67 15.98 0.37
N THR A 192 15.03 16.56 -0.77
CA THR A 192 15.00 15.90 -2.08
C THR A 192 16.34 16.05 -2.79
N TYR A 193 17.00 14.92 -3.03
CA TYR A 193 18.27 14.81 -3.74
C TYR A 193 18.02 14.38 -5.19
N ILE A 194 18.23 15.27 -6.15
CA ILE A 194 18.20 14.92 -7.57
C ILE A 194 19.60 14.50 -7.97
N VAL A 195 19.81 13.20 -8.08
CA VAL A 195 21.14 12.61 -8.22
C VAL A 195 21.40 12.13 -9.65
N ASP A 196 22.61 12.41 -10.12
CA ASP A 196 23.30 11.52 -11.05
C ASP A 196 24.32 10.68 -10.27
N GLU A 197 25.58 10.53 -10.68
CA GLU A 197 26.61 9.76 -9.99
C GLU A 197 27.11 10.44 -8.66
N ASP A 198 26.20 11.11 -7.96
CA ASP A 198 26.39 11.89 -6.73
C ASP A 198 26.46 11.03 -5.47
N THR A 199 27.04 11.60 -4.42
CA THR A 199 27.00 11.08 -3.05
C THR A 199 26.03 11.90 -2.20
N VAL A 200 25.06 11.23 -1.59
CA VAL A 200 24.15 11.84 -0.61
C VAL A 200 24.62 11.46 0.80
N GLU A 201 24.73 12.45 1.68
CA GLU A 201 25.18 12.26 3.06
C GLU A 201 24.13 12.77 4.04
N GLU A 202 23.33 11.85 4.61
CA GLU A 202 22.27 12.19 5.54
C GLU A 202 22.55 11.84 7.00
N ALA A 203 22.05 12.69 7.89
CA ALA A 203 22.13 12.50 9.33
C ALA A 203 20.94 11.69 9.84
N ALA A 204 21.15 10.92 10.91
CA ALA A 204 20.05 10.24 11.58
C ALA A 204 19.06 11.27 12.16
N ASP A 205 17.76 10.95 12.08
CA ASP A 205 16.65 11.82 12.54
C ASP A 205 16.59 13.20 11.84
N ALA A 206 17.11 13.30 10.60
CA ALA A 206 17.10 14.53 9.79
C ALA A 206 15.73 14.85 9.19
N GLY A 207 14.96 13.83 8.81
CA GLY A 207 13.62 13.99 8.28
C GLY A 207 13.19 12.74 7.55
N TYR A 208 12.36 12.91 6.52
CA TYR A 208 11.99 11.88 5.56
C TYR A 208 12.53 12.29 4.19
N ASP A 209 13.55 11.60 3.72
CA ASP A 209 14.42 12.10 2.67
C ASP A 209 14.28 11.28 1.38
N THR A 210 14.20 11.99 0.26
CA THR A 210 13.91 11.41 -1.06
C THR A 210 15.08 11.54 -2.01
N VAL A 211 15.47 10.42 -2.62
CA VAL A 211 16.41 10.40 -3.74
C VAL A 211 15.66 10.24 -5.06
N GLU A 212 15.83 11.20 -5.96
CA GLU A 212 15.37 11.12 -7.35
C GLU A 212 16.52 10.73 -8.27
N ALA A 213 16.43 9.56 -8.91
CA ALA A 213 17.51 9.02 -9.75
C ALA A 213 17.04 8.68 -11.17
N THR A 214 17.98 8.59 -12.11
CA THR A 214 17.74 8.09 -13.49
C THR A 214 18.64 6.90 -13.85
N TYR A 215 19.36 6.35 -12.86
CA TYR A 215 20.36 5.29 -12.97
C TYR A 215 20.27 4.33 -11.79
N ASP A 216 20.95 3.19 -11.90
CA ASP A 216 20.89 2.15 -10.87
C ASP A 216 21.58 2.64 -9.59
N ILE A 217 20.90 2.51 -8.44
CA ILE A 217 21.34 3.14 -7.19
C ILE A 217 21.05 2.24 -5.99
N VAL A 218 21.89 2.38 -4.97
CA VAL A 218 21.67 1.85 -3.63
C VAL A 218 21.50 3.04 -2.70
N LEU A 219 20.41 3.09 -1.93
CA LEU A 219 20.21 4.15 -0.94
C LEU A 219 21.28 4.05 0.15
N GLY A 220 21.87 5.20 0.48
CA GLY A 220 22.74 5.33 1.65
C GLY A 220 21.94 5.26 2.96
N ASP A 221 22.64 5.33 4.10
CA ASP A 221 22.01 5.36 5.42
C ASP A 221 21.09 6.60 5.56
N ASN A 222 20.02 6.47 6.36
CA ASN A 222 19.07 7.56 6.69
C ASN A 222 18.32 8.14 5.48
N LEU A 223 18.15 7.36 4.41
CA LEU A 223 17.35 7.74 3.25
C LEU A 223 16.13 6.82 3.16
N GLU A 224 14.94 7.38 3.16
CA GLU A 224 13.69 6.61 3.26
C GLU A 224 12.96 6.45 1.92
N ALA A 225 13.27 7.25 0.90
CA ALA A 225 12.56 7.18 -0.37
C ALA A 225 13.46 7.18 -1.60
N LEU A 226 13.09 6.33 -2.56
CA LEU A 226 13.68 6.30 -3.90
C LEU A 226 12.59 6.52 -4.95
N LEU A 227 12.81 7.49 -5.84
CA LEU A 227 11.94 7.75 -6.97
C LEU A 227 12.75 7.72 -8.28
N PHE A 228 12.51 6.72 -9.12
CA PHE A 228 13.07 6.73 -10.46
C PHE A 228 12.34 7.71 -11.38
N ARG A 229 13.13 8.47 -12.12
CA ARG A 229 12.73 9.38 -13.20
C ARG A 229 13.23 8.82 -14.54
N GLY A 230 12.66 9.32 -15.63
CA GLY A 230 13.05 8.94 -16.99
C GLY A 230 12.26 7.75 -17.52
N THR A 231 12.86 6.98 -18.43
CA THR A 231 12.19 5.88 -19.16
C THR A 231 13.08 4.63 -19.31
N ARG A 232 14.16 4.56 -18.53
CA ARG A 232 15.11 3.44 -18.58
C ARG A 232 14.73 2.45 -17.49
N ALA A 233 14.80 1.16 -17.76
CA ALA A 233 14.73 0.13 -16.72
C ALA A 233 15.89 0.32 -15.73
N ASN A 234 15.56 0.50 -14.46
CA ASN A 234 16.53 0.78 -13.40
C ASN A 234 16.57 -0.34 -12.37
N VAL A 235 17.71 -0.48 -11.70
CA VAL A 235 17.85 -1.32 -10.51
C VAL A 235 18.01 -0.42 -9.28
N GLY A 236 17.02 -0.45 -8.39
CA GLY A 236 17.05 0.23 -7.10
C GLY A 236 17.28 -0.76 -5.96
N THR A 237 18.11 -0.39 -5.00
CA THR A 237 18.23 -1.10 -3.72
C THR A 237 18.03 -0.11 -2.58
N GLY A 238 17.18 -0.46 -1.64
CA GLY A 238 16.95 0.26 -0.40
C GLY A 238 18.10 0.09 0.60
N ASN A 239 17.80 0.28 1.87
CA ASN A 239 18.69 0.13 3.01
C ASN A 239 17.97 -0.65 4.12
N ALA A 240 18.36 -0.46 5.39
CA ALA A 240 17.77 -1.20 6.51
C ALA A 240 16.57 -0.49 7.18
N LEU A 241 16.02 0.55 6.53
CA LEU A 241 14.88 1.34 6.98
C LEU A 241 13.62 0.93 6.22
N ASP A 242 12.46 1.36 6.72
CA ASP A 242 11.18 1.23 6.03
C ASP A 242 11.19 2.16 4.78
N ASN A 243 11.61 1.64 3.63
CA ASN A 243 11.78 2.41 2.41
C ASN A 243 10.52 2.48 1.56
N VAL A 244 10.31 3.61 0.88
CA VAL A 244 9.30 3.78 -0.17
C VAL A 244 10.00 3.93 -1.51
N MET A 245 9.90 2.91 -2.35
CA MET A 245 10.60 2.85 -3.64
C MET A 245 9.59 2.83 -4.77
N THR A 246 9.75 3.75 -5.73
CA THR A 246 8.85 3.87 -6.88
C THR A 246 9.62 3.93 -8.19
N ASP A 247 9.32 3.01 -9.11
CA ASP A 247 9.93 2.98 -10.43
C ASP A 247 9.32 4.02 -11.40
N ASN A 248 9.94 4.18 -12.57
CA ASN A 248 9.54 5.11 -13.62
C ASN A 248 8.53 4.52 -14.62
N GLY A 249 8.14 3.24 -14.47
CA GLY A 249 7.21 2.54 -15.36
C GLY A 249 7.88 1.87 -16.57
N ALA A 250 9.19 1.62 -16.51
CA ALA A 250 9.89 0.66 -17.36
C ALA A 250 10.13 -0.63 -16.56
N ALA A 251 10.36 -1.75 -17.25
CA ALA A 251 10.60 -3.07 -16.62
C ALA A 251 11.89 -3.09 -15.75
N GLY A 252 11.79 -2.68 -14.49
CA GLY A 252 12.91 -2.47 -13.56
C GLY A 252 13.01 -3.54 -12.48
N GLU A 253 13.94 -3.31 -11.54
CA GLU A 253 14.14 -4.15 -10.35
C GLU A 253 14.23 -3.28 -9.09
N LEU A 254 13.41 -3.60 -8.08
CA LEU A 254 13.43 -2.95 -6.77
C LEU A 254 13.76 -3.98 -5.69
N ASN A 255 14.77 -3.69 -4.88
CA ASN A 255 15.15 -4.50 -3.72
C ASN A 255 14.99 -3.65 -2.45
N GLY A 256 14.15 -4.04 -1.50
CA GLY A 256 13.90 -3.31 -0.25
C GLY A 256 15.02 -3.49 0.79
N GLU A 257 15.51 -4.73 0.91
CA GLU A 257 16.48 -5.21 1.90
C GLU A 257 15.87 -5.51 3.28
N ALA A 258 15.92 -4.58 4.23
CA ALA A 258 15.35 -4.82 5.56
C ALA A 258 14.54 -3.61 6.00
N GLY A 259 13.45 -3.84 6.73
CA GLY A 259 12.49 -2.79 7.04
C GLY A 259 11.12 -3.16 6.50
N ASN A 260 10.10 -2.39 6.82
CA ASN A 260 8.76 -2.56 6.26
C ASN A 260 8.66 -1.69 5.00
N ASP A 261 9.03 -2.26 3.86
CA ASP A 261 9.20 -1.56 2.60
C ASP A 261 7.90 -1.46 1.80
N GLN A 262 7.79 -0.41 0.99
CA GLN A 262 6.74 -0.24 0.00
C GLN A 262 7.38 -0.13 -1.39
N LEU A 263 7.19 -1.15 -2.22
CA LEU A 263 7.77 -1.25 -3.56
C LEU A 263 6.68 -1.07 -4.62
N PHE A 264 6.85 -0.08 -5.50
CA PHE A 264 5.89 0.27 -6.56
C PHE A 264 6.54 0.21 -7.96
N GLY A 265 6.26 -0.83 -8.75
CA GLY A 265 6.76 -1.01 -10.12
C GLY A 265 6.06 -0.13 -11.18
N ARG A 266 4.78 0.18 -10.94
CA ARG A 266 3.87 0.95 -11.80
C ARG A 266 3.51 0.24 -13.11
N ALA A 267 4.41 0.24 -14.07
CA ALA A 267 4.15 -0.29 -15.40
C ALA A 267 5.41 -0.97 -15.91
N GLY A 268 5.26 -2.00 -16.72
CA GLY A 268 6.42 -2.79 -17.12
C GLY A 268 6.33 -4.18 -16.50
N ASN A 269 7.35 -5.00 -16.75
CA ASN A 269 7.40 -6.33 -16.17
C ASN A 269 8.54 -6.30 -15.15
N ASP A 270 8.20 -5.99 -13.92
CA ASP A 270 9.12 -5.61 -12.87
C ASP A 270 9.54 -6.80 -12.03
N ILE A 271 10.69 -6.67 -11.38
CA ILE A 271 11.20 -7.64 -10.42
C ILE A 271 11.28 -6.96 -9.05
N MET A 272 10.55 -7.46 -8.07
CA MET A 272 10.53 -6.90 -6.72
C MET A 272 10.95 -7.94 -5.69
N ARG A 273 11.87 -7.53 -4.82
CA ARG A 273 12.39 -8.32 -3.70
C ARG A 273 12.36 -7.45 -2.45
N ALA A 274 11.41 -7.65 -1.56
CA ALA A 274 11.25 -6.75 -0.42
C ALA A 274 12.28 -7.04 0.68
N GLY A 275 12.39 -8.29 1.14
CA GLY A 275 13.51 -8.74 1.96
C GLY A 275 13.06 -9.19 3.34
N THR A 276 13.44 -8.48 4.40
CA THR A 276 12.96 -8.79 5.76
C THR A 276 12.12 -7.66 6.31
N GLY A 277 10.97 -7.95 6.89
CA GLY A 277 10.03 -6.97 7.42
C GLY A 277 8.66 -7.19 6.80
N ASN A 278 7.67 -6.39 7.19
CA ASN A 278 6.31 -6.54 6.70
C ASN A 278 6.11 -5.62 5.51
N ASP A 279 6.23 -6.16 4.30
CA ASP A 279 6.39 -5.39 3.09
C ASP A 279 5.10 -5.27 2.28
N LEU A 280 5.01 -4.22 1.47
CA LEU A 280 3.97 -4.03 0.46
C LEU A 280 4.60 -4.02 -0.93
N LEU A 281 4.20 -4.97 -1.77
CA LEU A 281 4.66 -5.10 -3.14
C LEU A 281 3.49 -4.84 -4.11
N ASP A 282 3.61 -3.80 -4.94
CA ASP A 282 2.64 -3.46 -6.00
C ASP A 282 3.36 -3.26 -7.34
N GLY A 283 3.31 -4.29 -8.19
CA GLY A 283 3.94 -4.24 -9.52
C GLY A 283 3.24 -3.26 -10.46
N GLY A 284 1.95 -3.02 -10.21
CA GLY A 284 1.08 -2.32 -11.13
C GLY A 284 0.86 -3.12 -12.42
N THR A 285 0.84 -2.43 -13.56
CA THR A 285 0.46 -3.08 -14.82
C THR A 285 1.65 -3.77 -15.49
N GLY A 286 1.46 -5.02 -15.88
CA GLY A 286 2.40 -5.80 -16.68
C GLY A 286 2.49 -7.20 -16.09
N ASP A 287 3.50 -7.97 -16.47
CA ASP A 287 3.67 -9.31 -15.88
C ASP A 287 4.85 -9.25 -14.89
N ASP A 288 4.54 -9.09 -13.60
CA ASP A 288 5.53 -8.80 -12.56
C ASP A 288 5.99 -10.03 -11.78
N PHE A 289 7.20 -9.98 -11.24
CA PHE A 289 7.72 -10.99 -10.31
C PHE A 289 7.92 -10.37 -8.93
N MET A 290 7.22 -10.89 -7.92
CA MET A 290 7.22 -10.34 -6.57
C MET A 290 7.63 -11.38 -5.53
N ARG A 291 8.50 -10.99 -4.60
CA ARG A 291 8.95 -11.79 -3.48
C ARG A 291 9.14 -10.92 -2.24
N GLY A 292 8.41 -11.20 -1.18
CA GLY A 292 8.43 -10.55 0.11
C GLY A 292 9.57 -11.12 0.95
N SER A 293 9.54 -12.43 1.21
CA SER A 293 10.46 -13.17 2.07
C SER A 293 10.09 -13.06 3.55
N GLU A 294 10.99 -12.74 4.48
CA GLU A 294 10.68 -12.85 5.92
C GLU A 294 9.79 -11.70 6.40
N GLY A 295 8.65 -11.99 7.02
CA GLY A 295 7.71 -11.02 7.56
C GLY A 295 6.29 -11.25 7.06
N ASP A 296 5.34 -10.46 7.55
CA ASP A 296 3.95 -10.55 7.09
C ASP A 296 3.76 -9.63 5.87
N ASP A 297 3.85 -10.18 4.67
CA ASP A 297 3.90 -9.42 3.42
C ASP A 297 2.56 -9.29 2.72
N THR A 298 2.37 -8.19 1.99
CA THR A 298 1.19 -7.93 1.16
C THR A 298 1.56 -7.74 -0.30
N TYR A 299 0.93 -8.54 -1.16
CA TYR A 299 1.12 -8.52 -2.61
C TYR A 299 -0.11 -7.99 -3.32
N ILE A 300 0.07 -7.02 -4.20
CA ILE A 300 -0.98 -6.54 -5.10
C ILE A 300 -0.81 -7.19 -6.47
N VAL A 301 -1.81 -7.98 -6.88
CA VAL A 301 -1.83 -8.70 -8.16
C VAL A 301 -2.93 -8.10 -9.03
N ASP A 302 -2.58 -7.48 -10.13
CA ASP A 302 -3.55 -6.84 -11.03
C ASP A 302 -3.65 -7.48 -12.42
N THR A 303 -2.67 -8.32 -12.79
CA THR A 303 -2.69 -9.12 -14.01
C THR A 303 -2.62 -10.62 -13.74
N LEU A 304 -2.98 -11.42 -14.75
CA LEU A 304 -2.80 -12.87 -14.71
C LEU A 304 -1.35 -13.30 -14.98
N GLY A 305 -0.48 -12.37 -15.38
CA GLY A 305 0.93 -12.62 -15.65
C GLY A 305 1.80 -12.50 -14.42
N ASP A 306 1.30 -11.81 -13.37
CA ASP A 306 2.01 -11.61 -12.12
C ASP A 306 2.32 -12.94 -11.42
N VAL A 307 3.53 -13.04 -10.89
CA VAL A 307 4.05 -14.18 -10.16
C VAL A 307 4.50 -13.73 -8.79
N VAL A 308 3.81 -14.22 -7.76
CA VAL A 308 4.21 -14.04 -6.35
C VAL A 308 4.86 -15.33 -5.85
N THR A 309 5.90 -15.21 -5.03
CA THR A 309 6.60 -16.35 -4.45
C THR A 309 6.93 -16.11 -2.99
N GLU A 310 6.54 -17.05 -2.14
CA GLU A 310 6.91 -17.09 -0.73
C GLU A 310 7.57 -18.40 -0.31
N ALA A 311 8.30 -18.36 0.80
CA ALA A 311 8.78 -19.59 1.45
C ALA A 311 7.97 -19.87 2.73
N HIS A 312 7.85 -21.15 3.06
CA HIS A 312 7.02 -21.55 4.20
C HIS A 312 7.64 -21.15 5.54
N GLY A 313 6.85 -20.44 6.37
CA GLY A 313 7.22 -20.05 7.72
C GLY A 313 7.88 -18.69 7.83
N ASP A 314 7.82 -17.90 6.76
CA ASP A 314 8.40 -16.57 6.68
C ASP A 314 7.45 -15.49 7.24
N GLY A 315 6.12 -15.71 7.24
CA GLY A 315 5.16 -14.89 7.97
C GLY A 315 3.71 -15.34 7.75
N TYR A 316 2.75 -14.43 7.94
CA TYR A 316 1.37 -14.56 7.45
C TYR A 316 1.19 -13.67 6.22
N ASP A 317 1.20 -14.30 5.04
CA ASP A 317 1.32 -13.57 3.78
C ASP A 317 -0.01 -13.44 3.04
N THR A 318 -0.23 -12.24 2.51
CA THR A 318 -1.50 -11.82 1.92
C THR A 318 -1.36 -11.49 0.44
N VAL A 319 -2.14 -12.17 -0.40
CA VAL A 319 -2.33 -11.79 -1.80
C VAL A 319 -3.64 -11.02 -1.96
N ARG A 320 -3.58 -9.78 -2.42
CA ARG A 320 -4.73 -8.97 -2.82
C ARG A 320 -4.81 -8.94 -4.33
N SER A 321 -5.74 -9.69 -4.90
CA SER A 321 -5.85 -9.84 -6.35
C SER A 321 -7.05 -9.11 -6.94
N ALA A 322 -6.87 -8.43 -8.07
CA ALA A 322 -7.95 -7.89 -8.90
C ALA A 322 -8.42 -8.89 -9.98
N VAL A 323 -7.75 -10.03 -10.11
CA VAL A 323 -8.03 -11.10 -11.09
C VAL A 323 -8.29 -12.42 -10.38
N SER A 324 -8.65 -13.46 -11.14
CA SER A 324 -8.70 -14.82 -10.57
C SER A 324 -7.29 -15.26 -10.20
N PHE A 325 -7.11 -15.83 -9.01
CA PHE A 325 -5.79 -16.18 -8.50
C PHE A 325 -5.77 -17.53 -7.79
N THR A 326 -4.61 -18.21 -7.88
CA THR A 326 -4.34 -19.46 -7.19
C THR A 326 -3.08 -19.27 -6.35
N LEU A 327 -3.21 -19.43 -5.03
CA LEU A 327 -2.08 -19.31 -4.12
C LEU A 327 -1.06 -20.42 -4.43
N SER A 328 0.21 -20.03 -4.54
CA SER A 328 1.31 -20.98 -4.45
C SER A 328 1.54 -21.34 -2.98
N GLY A 329 2.43 -22.29 -2.67
CA GLY A 329 2.72 -22.65 -1.28
C GLY A 329 3.41 -21.51 -0.54
N GLY A 330 3.16 -21.38 0.76
CA GLY A 330 3.72 -20.32 1.62
C GLY A 330 2.79 -19.14 1.86
N PHE A 331 1.64 -19.08 1.19
CA PHE A 331 0.63 -18.04 1.42
C PHE A 331 -0.53 -18.55 2.24
N GLU A 332 -0.99 -17.74 3.19
CA GLU A 332 -2.12 -18.02 4.07
C GLU A 332 -3.38 -17.29 3.61
N GLU A 333 -3.27 -16.10 3.00
CA GLU A 333 -4.42 -15.24 2.71
C GLU A 333 -4.56 -14.84 1.24
N LEU A 334 -5.78 -14.97 0.70
CA LEU A 334 -6.18 -14.44 -0.61
C LEU A 334 -7.42 -13.56 -0.48
N ILE A 335 -7.31 -12.31 -0.92
CA ILE A 335 -8.42 -11.35 -0.98
C ILE A 335 -8.66 -10.94 -2.44
N ILE A 336 -9.84 -11.25 -2.96
CA ILE A 336 -10.30 -10.77 -4.26
C ILE A 336 -10.89 -9.36 -4.09
N THR A 337 -10.27 -8.38 -4.72
CA THR A 337 -10.60 -6.95 -4.54
C THR A 337 -11.57 -6.40 -5.59
N THR A 338 -11.80 -7.15 -6.68
CA THR A 338 -12.66 -6.72 -7.78
C THR A 338 -14.15 -6.93 -7.50
N ARG A 339 -14.99 -6.15 -8.19
CA ARG A 339 -16.45 -6.33 -8.22
C ARG A 339 -16.93 -7.22 -9.37
N SER A 340 -16.05 -7.60 -10.29
CA SER A 340 -16.37 -8.57 -11.34
C SER A 340 -16.18 -10.00 -10.83
N ALA A 341 -16.73 -10.97 -11.56
CA ALA A 341 -16.47 -12.39 -11.28
C ALA A 341 -14.96 -12.67 -11.43
N ALA A 342 -14.35 -13.13 -10.35
CA ALA A 342 -12.98 -13.62 -10.25
C ALA A 342 -12.96 -14.78 -9.26
N ASN A 343 -12.07 -15.75 -9.42
CA ASN A 343 -12.06 -16.95 -8.61
C ASN A 343 -10.83 -16.98 -7.69
N GLY A 344 -10.98 -17.60 -6.53
CA GLY A 344 -9.88 -17.81 -5.59
C GLY A 344 -9.62 -19.30 -5.41
N THR A 345 -8.36 -19.68 -5.36
CA THR A 345 -7.95 -21.06 -5.05
C THR A 345 -6.80 -21.00 -4.05
N GLY A 346 -6.93 -21.73 -2.95
CA GLY A 346 -5.93 -21.89 -1.92
C GLY A 346 -4.81 -22.84 -2.33
N ASN A 347 -4.11 -23.36 -1.34
CA ASN A 347 -3.01 -24.30 -1.45
C ASN A 347 -3.21 -25.47 -0.47
N ASN A 348 -2.14 -26.02 0.13
CA ASN A 348 -2.26 -27.14 1.07
C ASN A 348 -2.15 -26.71 2.55
N LEU A 349 -2.21 -25.40 2.83
CA LEU A 349 -2.17 -24.79 4.15
C LEU A 349 -3.59 -24.46 4.61
N GLU A 350 -3.73 -24.00 5.86
CA GLU A 350 -4.98 -23.38 6.33
C GLU A 350 -5.09 -22.00 5.68
N ASN A 351 -6.00 -21.83 4.70
CA ASN A 351 -6.15 -20.60 3.94
C ASN A 351 -7.37 -19.77 4.36
N TYR A 352 -7.19 -18.45 4.48
CA TYR A 352 -8.29 -17.49 4.46
C TYR A 352 -8.49 -16.97 3.03
N ILE A 353 -9.65 -17.23 2.44
CA ILE A 353 -9.97 -16.79 1.08
C ILE A 353 -11.24 -15.95 1.10
N GLN A 354 -11.11 -14.69 0.71
CA GLN A 354 -12.22 -13.76 0.59
C GLN A 354 -12.50 -13.42 -0.88
N GLY A 355 -13.74 -13.66 -1.30
CA GLY A 355 -14.32 -13.26 -2.57
C GLY A 355 -14.60 -11.77 -2.67
N GLY A 356 -15.04 -11.38 -3.86
CA GLY A 356 -15.25 -9.99 -4.26
C GLY A 356 -16.72 -9.58 -4.23
N GLY A 357 -17.09 -8.71 -5.17
CA GLY A 357 -18.48 -8.24 -5.32
C GLY A 357 -19.29 -8.93 -6.43
N GLY A 358 -18.74 -9.92 -7.10
CA GLY A 358 -19.40 -10.68 -8.16
C GLY A 358 -19.24 -12.18 -7.92
N ALA A 359 -20.02 -13.01 -8.62
CA ALA A 359 -20.02 -14.46 -8.43
C ALA A 359 -18.60 -15.07 -8.48
N ASN A 360 -18.18 -15.65 -7.36
CA ASN A 360 -16.87 -16.24 -7.15
C ASN A 360 -16.97 -17.77 -7.08
N VAL A 361 -15.94 -18.48 -7.58
CA VAL A 361 -15.66 -19.86 -7.19
C VAL A 361 -14.44 -19.83 -6.27
N LEU A 362 -14.63 -20.21 -5.01
CA LEU A 362 -13.61 -20.25 -3.98
C LEU A 362 -13.31 -21.70 -3.61
N GLN A 363 -12.04 -22.11 -3.73
CA GLN A 363 -11.61 -23.48 -3.44
C GLN A 363 -10.47 -23.46 -2.40
N GLY A 364 -10.66 -24.08 -1.24
CA GLY A 364 -9.63 -24.19 -0.18
C GLY A 364 -8.55 -25.22 -0.50
N LEU A 365 -8.98 -26.40 -0.99
CA LEU A 365 -8.21 -27.59 -1.34
C LEU A 365 -7.91 -28.50 -0.15
N THR A 366 -6.81 -28.30 0.57
CA THR A 366 -6.51 -29.13 1.76
C THR A 366 -6.04 -28.24 2.89
N GLY A 367 -6.43 -28.55 4.11
CA GLY A 367 -6.18 -27.66 5.25
C GLY A 367 -7.52 -27.35 5.89
N ASP A 368 -7.52 -26.73 7.06
CA ASP A 368 -8.75 -26.24 7.68
C ASP A 368 -8.95 -24.79 7.19
N ASP A 369 -9.72 -24.61 6.12
CA ASP A 369 -9.82 -23.36 5.37
C ASP A 369 -10.98 -22.46 5.85
N HIS A 370 -10.86 -21.15 5.64
CA HIS A 370 -11.93 -20.17 5.85
C HIS A 370 -12.25 -19.42 4.56
N LEU A 371 -13.40 -19.72 3.96
CA LEU A 371 -13.89 -19.12 2.72
C LEU A 371 -15.00 -18.11 3.00
N VAL A 372 -14.93 -16.93 2.39
CA VAL A 372 -15.94 -15.86 2.49
C VAL A 372 -16.34 -15.41 1.09
N GLY A 373 -17.56 -15.70 0.62
CA GLY A 373 -18.06 -15.35 -0.72
C GLY A 373 -18.21 -13.85 -0.93
N GLY A 374 -18.93 -13.18 -0.03
CA GLY A 374 -19.13 -11.74 -0.06
C GLY A 374 -20.46 -11.36 -0.70
N SER A 375 -20.44 -10.76 -1.89
CA SER A 375 -21.66 -10.51 -2.66
C SER A 375 -21.54 -11.18 -4.01
N GLY A 376 -22.61 -11.77 -4.50
CA GLY A 376 -22.55 -12.59 -5.70
C GLY A 376 -23.30 -13.88 -5.49
N ASN A 377 -23.32 -14.73 -6.51
CA ASN A 377 -23.78 -16.10 -6.34
C ASN A 377 -22.53 -16.95 -6.30
N ASP A 378 -22.08 -17.27 -5.11
CA ASP A 378 -20.75 -17.78 -4.87
C ASP A 378 -20.78 -19.31 -4.73
N THR A 379 -19.70 -19.97 -5.14
CA THR A 379 -19.49 -21.41 -4.91
C THR A 379 -18.29 -21.56 -3.99
N LEU A 380 -18.53 -22.09 -2.79
CA LEU A 380 -17.51 -22.28 -1.75
C LEU A 380 -17.27 -23.78 -1.59
N ASP A 381 -16.04 -24.20 -1.82
CA ASP A 381 -15.57 -25.59 -1.72
C ASP A 381 -14.29 -25.61 -0.88
N GLY A 382 -14.42 -25.88 0.42
CA GLY A 382 -13.28 -25.99 1.34
C GLY A 382 -12.30 -27.08 0.91
N GLY A 383 -12.80 -28.14 0.26
CA GLY A 383 -12.00 -29.31 -0.06
C GLY A 383 -11.89 -30.23 1.15
N THR A 384 -10.70 -30.79 1.41
CA THR A 384 -10.50 -31.69 2.54
C THR A 384 -10.01 -30.93 3.76
N GLY A 385 -10.68 -31.08 4.89
CA GLY A 385 -10.30 -30.37 6.10
C GLY A 385 -11.48 -30.23 7.02
N ILE A 386 -11.36 -29.37 8.03
CA ILE A 386 -12.50 -28.81 8.75
C ILE A 386 -12.63 -27.35 8.31
N ASP A 387 -13.56 -27.10 7.40
CA ASP A 387 -13.62 -25.80 6.73
C ASP A 387 -14.72 -24.91 7.30
N TRP A 388 -14.52 -23.59 7.23
CA TRP A 388 -15.52 -22.57 7.50
C TRP A 388 -15.89 -21.87 6.20
N MET A 389 -17.16 -21.93 5.79
CA MET A 389 -17.64 -21.33 4.56
C MET A 389 -18.77 -20.33 4.86
N THR A 390 -18.54 -19.07 4.52
CA THR A 390 -19.51 -17.97 4.67
C THR A 390 -19.93 -17.43 3.31
N GLY A 391 -21.16 -17.64 2.85
CA GLY A 391 -21.60 -17.20 1.51
C GLY A 391 -21.82 -15.70 1.43
N GLY A 392 -22.80 -15.19 2.16
CA GLY A 392 -23.06 -13.76 2.27
C GLY A 392 -24.33 -13.34 1.53
N ALA A 393 -24.19 -12.51 0.48
CA ALA A 393 -25.34 -11.96 -0.23
C ALA A 393 -25.45 -12.50 -1.66
N GLY A 394 -26.51 -13.25 -1.93
CA GLY A 394 -26.88 -13.77 -3.24
C GLY A 394 -27.29 -15.23 -3.09
N ASN A 395 -27.29 -16.00 -4.18
CA ASN A 395 -27.62 -17.42 -4.11
C ASN A 395 -26.33 -18.24 -4.11
N ASP A 396 -25.94 -18.73 -2.94
CA ASP A 396 -24.64 -19.35 -2.72
C ASP A 396 -24.73 -20.89 -2.71
N SER A 397 -23.61 -21.53 -3.03
CA SER A 397 -23.47 -22.99 -3.08
C SER A 397 -22.28 -23.43 -2.25
N TYR A 398 -22.52 -24.32 -1.29
CA TYR A 398 -21.49 -24.87 -0.39
C TYR A 398 -21.23 -26.33 -0.72
N VAL A 399 -19.98 -26.73 -0.89
CA VAL A 399 -19.58 -28.13 -1.01
C VAL A 399 -19.11 -28.60 0.36
N VAL A 400 -19.90 -29.48 0.98
CA VAL A 400 -19.61 -30.03 2.31
C VAL A 400 -19.20 -31.50 2.17
N ASP A 401 -17.96 -31.80 2.54
CA ASP A 401 -17.41 -33.15 2.43
C ASP A 401 -17.01 -33.76 3.78
N ASN A 402 -16.86 -32.93 4.82
CA ASN A 402 -16.57 -33.32 6.18
C ASN A 402 -17.72 -32.93 7.12
N ALA A 403 -18.07 -33.84 8.03
CA ALA A 403 -19.16 -33.61 8.98
C ALA A 403 -18.89 -32.52 10.02
N SER A 404 -17.65 -32.02 10.08
CA SER A 404 -17.23 -30.91 10.95
C SER A 404 -17.18 -29.57 10.23
N ASP A 405 -17.38 -29.54 8.91
CA ASP A 405 -17.43 -28.29 8.15
C ASP A 405 -18.54 -27.40 8.69
N VAL A 406 -18.24 -26.11 8.70
CA VAL A 406 -19.14 -25.05 9.11
C VAL A 406 -19.61 -24.31 7.86
N VAL A 407 -20.92 -24.29 7.67
CA VAL A 407 -21.59 -23.38 6.74
C VAL A 407 -22.21 -22.24 7.56
N ASP A 408 -22.06 -21.01 7.08
CA ASP A 408 -22.63 -19.79 7.67
C ASP A 408 -23.19 -18.88 6.55
N GLU A 409 -24.39 -18.34 6.73
CA GLU A 409 -25.01 -17.35 5.82
C GLU A 409 -24.81 -15.91 6.32
N GLY A 410 -23.91 -15.73 7.29
CA GLY A 410 -23.60 -14.46 7.92
C GLY A 410 -23.10 -13.39 6.94
N SER A 411 -23.39 -12.13 7.25
CA SER A 411 -22.71 -11.00 6.61
C SER A 411 -21.30 -10.87 7.19
N PHE A 412 -20.28 -10.81 6.32
CA PHE A 412 -19.00 -10.24 6.72
C PHE A 412 -19.23 -8.79 7.18
N ALA A 413 -18.72 -8.41 8.36
CA ALA A 413 -18.78 -7.07 8.99
C ALA A 413 -19.99 -6.68 9.86
N GLY A 414 -20.60 -7.61 10.62
CA GLY A 414 -21.34 -7.26 11.85
C GLY A 414 -22.60 -6.38 11.70
N GLY A 415 -23.17 -6.30 10.50
CA GLY A 415 -24.50 -5.74 10.25
C GLY A 415 -25.61 -6.74 10.59
N PRO A 416 -26.86 -6.27 10.84
CA PRO A 416 -28.00 -7.18 10.98
C PRO A 416 -28.23 -7.94 9.66
N VAL A 417 -28.14 -9.26 9.73
CA VAL A 417 -28.18 -10.20 8.61
C VAL A 417 -29.57 -10.27 7.99
N SER A 418 -29.60 -10.27 6.67
CA SER A 418 -30.42 -11.21 5.91
C SER A 418 -29.55 -11.60 4.71
N GLY A 419 -28.92 -12.77 4.74
CA GLY A 419 -28.43 -13.40 3.52
C GLY A 419 -29.64 -13.53 2.60
N SER A 420 -29.73 -12.64 1.61
CA SER A 420 -30.89 -12.58 0.74
C SER A 420 -30.60 -13.49 -0.45
N GLY A 421 -30.95 -14.76 -0.29
CA GLY A 421 -30.52 -15.83 -1.18
C GLY A 421 -31.52 -16.95 -1.31
N ASN A 422 -31.19 -17.91 -2.15
CA ASN A 422 -31.78 -19.24 -2.15
C ASN A 422 -30.60 -20.21 -2.21
N ASP A 423 -30.14 -20.60 -1.04
CA ASP A 423 -28.78 -21.09 -0.84
C ASP A 423 -28.77 -22.61 -0.79
N THR A 424 -27.66 -23.21 -1.26
CA THR A 424 -27.59 -24.65 -1.51
C THR A 424 -26.39 -25.28 -0.85
N VAL A 425 -26.65 -26.24 0.05
CA VAL A 425 -25.60 -27.18 0.47
C VAL A 425 -25.61 -28.39 -0.46
N GLN A 426 -24.46 -28.69 -1.04
CA GLN A 426 -24.19 -29.91 -1.78
C GLN A 426 -23.27 -30.77 -0.94
N THR A 427 -23.65 -32.02 -0.69
CA THR A 427 -22.84 -32.87 0.19
C THR A 427 -22.71 -34.29 -0.31
N THR A 428 -21.52 -34.84 -0.10
CA THR A 428 -21.30 -36.27 -0.16
C THR A 428 -21.26 -36.87 1.24
N LEU A 429 -21.92 -36.35 2.27
CA LEU A 429 -21.96 -37.02 3.58
C LEU A 429 -23.05 -38.09 3.63
N GLN A 430 -22.89 -39.10 4.49
CA GLN A 430 -23.92 -40.13 4.68
C GLN A 430 -25.18 -39.54 5.35
N ALA A 431 -25.01 -38.56 6.21
CA ALA A 431 -26.12 -37.85 6.84
C ALA A 431 -25.74 -36.39 6.98
N TYR A 432 -26.65 -35.50 6.56
CA TYR A 432 -26.50 -34.06 6.76
C TYR A 432 -27.83 -33.44 7.15
N SER A 433 -27.76 -32.47 8.05
CA SER A 433 -28.92 -31.67 8.45
C SER A 433 -28.61 -30.21 8.23
N LEU A 434 -29.50 -29.51 7.53
CA LEU A 434 -29.41 -28.05 7.43
C LEU A 434 -29.44 -27.43 8.82
N SER A 435 -30.13 -28.03 9.81
CA SER A 435 -30.12 -27.56 11.20
C SER A 435 -28.75 -27.60 11.91
N ALA A 436 -27.72 -28.23 11.32
CA ALA A 436 -26.35 -28.31 11.85
C ALA A 436 -25.44 -27.13 11.43
N VAL A 437 -25.92 -26.24 10.56
CA VAL A 437 -25.25 -25.00 10.10
C VAL A 437 -25.04 -24.06 11.29
N TYR A 438 -23.81 -23.54 11.44
CA TYR A 438 -23.41 -22.81 12.64
C TYR A 438 -23.88 -21.35 12.56
N GLY A 439 -24.53 -20.90 13.62
CA GLY A 439 -24.83 -19.49 13.80
C GLY A 439 -23.70 -18.76 14.53
N SER A 440 -22.82 -18.07 13.80
CA SER A 440 -21.83 -17.07 14.27
C SER A 440 -20.82 -17.51 15.34
N ALA A 441 -19.53 -17.37 14.99
CA ALA A 441 -18.32 -17.53 15.84
C ALA A 441 -18.23 -16.62 17.09
N SER A 442 -19.33 -16.02 17.59
CA SER A 442 -19.31 -15.10 18.73
C SER A 442 -19.69 -15.72 20.08
N GLY A 443 -19.82 -17.05 20.18
CA GLY A 443 -20.05 -17.73 21.46
C GLY A 443 -21.37 -17.36 22.16
N THR A 444 -22.30 -16.72 21.44
CA THR A 444 -23.64 -16.40 21.94
C THR A 444 -24.68 -17.20 21.16
N PRO A 445 -25.26 -18.28 21.72
CA PRO A 445 -26.32 -19.01 21.06
C PRO A 445 -27.55 -18.13 20.84
N GLY A 446 -27.92 -17.88 19.58
CA GLY A 446 -29.32 -17.60 19.23
C GLY A 446 -29.69 -16.26 18.59
N THR A 447 -28.91 -15.69 17.67
CA THR A 447 -29.42 -14.56 16.84
C THR A 447 -29.12 -14.58 15.33
N SER A 448 -28.38 -15.54 14.77
CA SER A 448 -28.42 -15.76 13.32
C SER A 448 -29.44 -16.85 13.01
N THR A 449 -30.41 -16.53 12.17
CA THR A 449 -31.30 -17.52 11.57
C THR A 449 -30.47 -18.28 10.54
N ASN A 450 -30.49 -19.60 10.61
CA ASN A 450 -29.95 -20.44 9.54
C ASN A 450 -30.87 -20.27 8.34
N ASP A 451 -30.40 -19.52 7.35
CA ASP A 451 -31.15 -19.08 6.18
C ASP A 451 -30.90 -20.00 4.97
N ILE A 452 -30.39 -21.23 5.16
CA ILE A 452 -30.18 -22.18 4.05
C ILE A 452 -31.49 -22.90 3.68
N GLU A 453 -31.90 -22.83 2.41
CA GLU A 453 -33.09 -23.53 1.91
C GLU A 453 -32.81 -24.90 1.31
N ASN A 454 -31.74 -25.06 0.53
CA ASN A 454 -31.59 -26.22 -0.36
C ASN A 454 -30.50 -27.18 0.13
N LEU A 455 -30.78 -28.48 0.01
CA LEU A 455 -29.81 -29.55 0.27
C LEU A 455 -29.84 -30.57 -0.86
N VAL A 456 -28.69 -30.79 -1.49
CA VAL A 456 -28.50 -31.76 -2.55
C VAL A 456 -27.54 -32.84 -2.10
N LEU A 457 -28.00 -34.08 -2.09
CA LEU A 457 -27.17 -35.24 -1.85
C LEU A 457 -26.46 -35.63 -3.15
N LEU A 458 -25.14 -35.81 -3.08
CA LEU A 458 -24.31 -36.24 -4.19
C LEU A 458 -23.86 -37.70 -4.03
N GLY A 459 -23.35 -38.27 -5.11
CA GLY A 459 -22.82 -39.64 -5.13
C GLY A 459 -23.91 -40.71 -5.27
N THR A 460 -23.60 -41.93 -4.79
CA THR A 460 -24.43 -43.13 -5.04
C THR A 460 -24.83 -43.88 -3.79
N ARG A 461 -24.49 -43.36 -2.62
CA ARG A 461 -24.73 -44.06 -1.35
C ARG A 461 -26.10 -43.70 -0.80
N ASN A 462 -26.68 -44.63 -0.05
CA ASN A 462 -27.83 -44.38 0.80
C ASN A 462 -27.49 -43.30 1.82
N SER A 463 -28.21 -42.18 1.79
CA SER A 463 -27.91 -41.01 2.63
C SER A 463 -29.15 -40.46 3.32
N THR A 464 -28.97 -39.66 4.35
CA THR A 464 -30.05 -38.97 5.07
C THR A 464 -29.92 -37.46 4.89
N ALA A 465 -30.98 -36.82 4.40
CA ALA A 465 -31.09 -35.37 4.28
C ALA A 465 -32.18 -34.88 5.25
N THR A 466 -31.83 -33.93 6.11
CA THR A 466 -32.78 -33.30 7.03
C THR A 466 -32.78 -31.79 6.83
N GLY A 467 -33.95 -31.19 6.61
CA GLY A 467 -34.13 -29.75 6.49
C GLY A 467 -34.01 -29.00 7.82
N ASN A 468 -34.64 -27.82 7.88
CA ASN A 468 -34.75 -26.95 9.03
C ASN A 468 -36.22 -26.45 9.15
N ALA A 469 -36.45 -25.27 9.71
CA ALA A 469 -37.82 -24.74 9.88
C ALA A 469 -38.30 -23.86 8.70
N LEU A 470 -37.46 -23.71 7.66
CA LEU A 470 -37.75 -22.95 6.45
C LEU A 470 -38.48 -23.81 5.42
N ASN A 471 -38.76 -23.23 4.24
CA ASN A 471 -39.26 -24.01 3.11
C ASN A 471 -38.07 -24.62 2.38
N ASN A 472 -37.76 -25.89 2.64
CA ASN A 472 -36.57 -26.50 2.10
C ASN A 472 -36.80 -27.18 0.75
N HIS A 473 -35.78 -27.19 -0.11
CA HIS A 473 -35.71 -28.12 -1.25
C HIS A 473 -34.67 -29.19 -0.99
N LEU A 474 -35.12 -30.41 -0.72
CA LEU A 474 -34.22 -31.56 -0.47
C LEU A 474 -34.21 -32.44 -1.71
N THR A 475 -33.02 -32.66 -2.29
CA THR A 475 -32.83 -33.55 -3.44
C THR A 475 -31.91 -34.70 -3.06
N GLY A 476 -32.41 -35.92 -3.20
CA GLY A 476 -31.65 -37.14 -3.02
C GLY A 476 -30.76 -37.48 -4.21
N ASN A 477 -29.99 -38.55 -4.05
CA ASN A 477 -29.06 -39.08 -5.03
C ASN A 477 -29.60 -40.37 -5.66
N VAL A 478 -28.73 -41.25 -6.17
CA VAL A 478 -29.16 -42.52 -6.80
C VAL A 478 -29.24 -43.71 -5.81
N GLY A 479 -28.95 -43.49 -4.54
CA GLY A 479 -29.07 -44.49 -3.49
C GLY A 479 -30.41 -44.41 -2.77
N ASN A 480 -30.71 -45.37 -1.90
CA ASN A 480 -31.94 -45.36 -1.09
C ASN A 480 -31.82 -44.33 0.04
N ASN A 481 -32.45 -43.18 -0.13
CA ASN A 481 -32.27 -42.02 0.72
C ASN A 481 -33.37 -41.92 1.79
N THR A 482 -33.11 -41.15 2.84
CA THR A 482 -34.12 -40.77 3.84
C THR A 482 -34.19 -39.25 3.90
N LEU A 483 -35.33 -38.68 3.50
CA LEU A 483 -35.55 -37.24 3.42
C LEU A 483 -36.55 -36.81 4.49
N THR A 484 -36.18 -35.81 5.29
CA THR A 484 -37.03 -35.22 6.35
C THR A 484 -37.02 -33.70 6.20
N GLY A 485 -38.13 -33.09 5.77
CA GLY A 485 -38.24 -31.64 5.63
C GLY A 485 -38.17 -30.88 6.97
N LEU A 486 -38.74 -31.49 8.02
CA LEU A 486 -39.07 -30.87 9.31
C LEU A 486 -40.27 -29.94 9.16
N GLY A 487 -40.21 -28.66 9.52
CA GLY A 487 -41.37 -27.78 9.46
C GLY A 487 -41.18 -26.77 8.35
N GLY A 488 -42.22 -26.44 7.60
CA GLY A 488 -42.07 -25.52 6.47
C GLY A 488 -43.08 -25.85 5.39
N ALA A 489 -42.81 -25.42 4.17
CA ALA A 489 -43.45 -25.95 2.98
C ALA A 489 -42.36 -26.56 2.10
N ASP A 490 -42.04 -27.82 2.37
CA ASP A 490 -40.84 -28.45 1.83
C ASP A 490 -41.12 -29.12 0.47
N THR A 491 -40.11 -29.12 -0.40
CA THR A 491 -40.13 -29.86 -1.66
C THR A 491 -39.06 -30.96 -1.61
N LEU A 492 -39.51 -32.21 -1.59
CA LEU A 492 -38.68 -33.39 -1.43
C LEU A 492 -38.62 -34.17 -2.75
N THR A 493 -37.41 -34.36 -3.27
CA THR A 493 -37.12 -35.16 -4.46
C THR A 493 -36.27 -36.35 -4.02
N GLY A 494 -36.78 -37.57 -4.08
CA GLY A 494 -36.06 -38.78 -3.67
C GLY A 494 -34.84 -39.07 -4.55
N GLY A 495 -35.00 -38.86 -5.85
CA GLY A 495 -34.02 -39.22 -6.86
C GLY A 495 -34.28 -40.63 -7.39
N VAL A 496 -33.20 -41.40 -7.56
CA VAL A 496 -33.33 -42.81 -7.94
C VAL A 496 -33.09 -43.64 -6.69
N GLY A 497 -33.88 -44.69 -6.48
CA GLY A 497 -33.66 -45.57 -5.35
C GLY A 497 -34.97 -46.02 -4.75
N ARG A 498 -34.89 -46.56 -3.54
CA ARG A 498 -36.06 -46.79 -2.68
C ARG A 498 -36.00 -45.80 -1.54
N ASP A 499 -36.64 -44.67 -1.72
CA ASP A 499 -36.49 -43.53 -0.82
C ASP A 499 -37.51 -43.57 0.31
N THR A 500 -37.15 -42.96 1.44
CA THR A 500 -38.00 -42.87 2.62
C THR A 500 -38.25 -41.41 2.96
N PHE A 501 -39.49 -40.95 2.83
CA PHE A 501 -39.91 -39.59 3.18
C PHE A 501 -40.51 -39.59 4.58
N VAL A 502 -39.93 -38.86 5.52
CA VAL A 502 -40.31 -38.90 6.94
C VAL A 502 -41.05 -37.63 7.35
N PHE A 503 -42.22 -37.80 7.96
CA PHE A 503 -43.06 -36.70 8.43
C PHE A 503 -43.36 -36.83 9.93
N GLY A 504 -42.94 -35.82 10.69
CA GLY A 504 -43.20 -35.67 12.12
C GLY A 504 -44.37 -34.73 12.43
N ALA A 505 -44.68 -34.52 13.70
CA ALA A 505 -45.72 -33.55 14.07
C ALA A 505 -45.30 -32.12 13.68
N GLY A 506 -46.19 -31.38 13.01
CA GLY A 506 -45.90 -30.01 12.58
C GLY A 506 -45.09 -29.92 11.28
N PHE A 507 -45.17 -30.94 10.42
CA PHE A 507 -44.39 -30.99 9.18
C PHE A 507 -44.71 -29.87 8.18
N GLY A 508 -45.90 -29.29 8.25
CA GLY A 508 -46.25 -28.18 7.38
C GLY A 508 -46.82 -28.61 6.03
N LYS A 509 -46.49 -27.91 4.95
CA LYS A 509 -47.15 -28.07 3.63
C LYS A 509 -46.18 -28.60 2.58
N ASP A 510 -45.94 -29.89 2.64
CA ASP A 510 -44.85 -30.49 1.87
C ASP A 510 -45.32 -31.10 0.56
N THR A 511 -44.39 -31.20 -0.38
CA THR A 511 -44.57 -31.82 -1.69
C THR A 511 -43.46 -32.84 -1.93
N ILE A 512 -43.82 -34.08 -2.22
CA ILE A 512 -42.91 -35.07 -2.81
C ILE A 512 -43.07 -35.00 -4.32
N THR A 513 -41.97 -34.80 -5.05
CA THR A 513 -42.03 -34.50 -6.49
C THR A 513 -41.94 -35.72 -7.40
N ASP A 514 -41.40 -36.84 -6.90
CA ASP A 514 -41.02 -38.01 -7.69
C ASP A 514 -41.33 -39.32 -6.94
N PHE A 515 -42.44 -39.38 -6.21
CA PHE A 515 -42.83 -40.58 -5.47
C PHE A 515 -43.02 -41.79 -6.41
N GLU A 516 -42.23 -42.83 -6.23
CA GLU A 516 -42.29 -44.09 -6.97
C GLU A 516 -42.85 -45.25 -6.12
N ALA A 517 -43.31 -46.33 -6.76
CA ALA A 517 -43.95 -47.47 -6.08
C ALA A 517 -43.01 -48.25 -5.13
N ASP A 518 -41.70 -48.07 -5.25
CA ASP A 518 -40.73 -48.72 -4.35
C ASP A 518 -40.34 -47.84 -3.15
N ASP A 519 -40.76 -46.56 -3.15
CA ASP A 519 -40.55 -45.59 -2.08
C ASP A 519 -41.49 -45.81 -0.90
N VAL A 520 -41.19 -45.15 0.21
CA VAL A 520 -41.99 -45.27 1.42
C VAL A 520 -42.16 -43.92 2.11
N ILE A 521 -43.40 -43.63 2.52
CA ILE A 521 -43.74 -42.52 3.40
C ILE A 521 -43.81 -43.03 4.84
N ARG A 522 -43.04 -42.43 5.74
CA ARG A 522 -43.03 -42.74 7.17
C ARG A 522 -43.65 -41.59 7.96
N PHE A 523 -44.85 -41.82 8.50
CA PHE A 523 -45.42 -40.92 9.50
C PHE A 523 -44.98 -41.35 10.90
N GLN A 524 -44.47 -40.41 11.70
CA GLN A 524 -44.13 -40.66 13.10
C GLN A 524 -45.39 -40.90 13.96
N ASP A 525 -45.22 -41.54 15.13
CA ASP A 525 -46.31 -42.02 15.99
C ASP A 525 -47.38 -40.96 16.29
N GLY A 526 -48.64 -41.35 16.11
CA GLY A 526 -49.80 -40.57 16.52
C GLY A 526 -50.32 -39.56 15.48
N LEU A 527 -49.70 -39.47 14.30
CA LEU A 527 -50.24 -38.71 13.17
C LEU A 527 -51.43 -39.41 12.51
N PHE A 528 -51.34 -40.72 12.24
CA PHE A 528 -52.45 -41.49 11.68
C PHE A 528 -52.57 -42.84 12.37
N ALA A 529 -53.78 -43.35 12.50
CA ALA A 529 -54.03 -44.65 13.13
C ALA A 529 -53.66 -45.86 12.25
N GLY A 530 -53.43 -45.65 10.95
CA GLY A 530 -53.08 -46.68 9.97
C GLY A 530 -53.46 -46.29 8.53
N PHE A 531 -53.25 -47.20 7.58
CA PHE A 531 -53.51 -46.95 6.15
C PHE A 531 -54.94 -46.48 5.86
N ALA A 532 -55.94 -47.09 6.49
CA ALA A 532 -57.34 -46.70 6.31
C ALA A 532 -57.63 -45.26 6.76
N ASP A 533 -56.90 -44.77 7.77
CA ASP A 533 -57.02 -43.41 8.27
C ASP A 533 -56.36 -42.41 7.30
N ILE A 534 -55.18 -42.73 6.78
CA ILE A 534 -54.51 -41.93 5.73
C ILE A 534 -55.43 -41.78 4.52
N MET A 535 -56.00 -42.88 4.03
CA MET A 535 -56.90 -42.86 2.87
C MET A 535 -58.18 -42.07 3.12
N ALA A 536 -58.66 -41.97 4.37
CA ALA A 536 -59.79 -41.11 4.71
C ALA A 536 -59.46 -39.61 4.64
N HIS A 537 -58.17 -39.26 4.72
CA HIS A 537 -57.64 -37.90 4.63
C HIS A 537 -57.02 -37.57 3.26
N ALA A 538 -56.95 -38.56 2.35
CA ALA A 538 -56.36 -38.44 1.03
C ALA A 538 -57.42 -38.06 -0.03
N VAL A 539 -57.11 -37.08 -0.85
CA VAL A 539 -57.96 -36.60 -1.95
C VAL A 539 -57.13 -36.44 -3.22
N GLN A 540 -57.60 -36.99 -4.33
CA GLN A 540 -57.03 -36.69 -5.65
C GLN A 540 -57.32 -35.23 -6.01
N SER A 541 -56.27 -34.47 -6.34
CA SER A 541 -56.35 -33.09 -6.81
C SER A 541 -55.55 -32.99 -8.12
N ASP A 542 -56.25 -32.95 -9.25
CA ASP A 542 -55.65 -33.03 -10.59
C ASP A 542 -54.72 -34.26 -10.72
N THR A 543 -53.43 -34.06 -11.00
CA THR A 543 -52.44 -35.15 -11.12
C THR A 543 -51.82 -35.54 -9.78
N ALA A 544 -52.10 -34.83 -8.69
CA ALA A 544 -51.48 -35.07 -7.39
C ALA A 544 -52.43 -35.72 -6.37
N VAL A 545 -51.88 -36.47 -5.42
CA VAL A 545 -52.60 -36.88 -4.20
C VAL A 545 -52.32 -35.87 -3.09
N VAL A 546 -53.36 -35.43 -2.39
CA VAL A 546 -53.26 -34.52 -1.25
C VAL A 546 -53.75 -35.23 0.01
N ILE A 547 -52.87 -35.41 0.99
CA ILE A 547 -53.17 -35.98 2.30
C ILE A 547 -53.20 -34.84 3.33
N THR A 548 -54.37 -34.57 3.92
CA THR A 548 -54.54 -33.44 4.85
C THR A 548 -54.75 -33.92 6.27
N TRP A 549 -53.74 -33.77 7.13
CA TRP A 549 -53.87 -34.04 8.57
C TRP A 549 -54.59 -32.90 9.30
N SER A 550 -54.23 -31.66 8.97
CA SER A 550 -54.86 -30.45 9.50
C SER A 550 -54.68 -29.28 8.54
N ALA A 551 -55.31 -28.13 8.79
CA ALA A 551 -55.18 -26.95 7.93
C ALA A 551 -53.72 -26.47 7.74
N GLY A 552 -52.87 -26.73 8.73
CA GLY A 552 -51.44 -26.40 8.69
C GLY A 552 -50.52 -27.55 8.27
N ASN A 553 -51.04 -28.78 8.11
CA ASN A 553 -50.23 -29.96 7.81
C ASN A 553 -50.83 -30.74 6.64
N LYS A 554 -50.23 -30.60 5.46
CA LYS A 554 -50.69 -31.18 4.19
C LYS A 554 -49.50 -31.76 3.43
N LEU A 555 -49.57 -33.04 3.07
CA LEU A 555 -48.62 -33.67 2.17
C LEU A 555 -49.22 -33.74 0.77
N THR A 556 -48.46 -33.33 -0.24
CA THR A 556 -48.80 -33.44 -1.66
C THR A 556 -47.85 -34.44 -2.32
N LEU A 557 -48.38 -35.46 -2.98
CA LEU A 557 -47.61 -36.37 -3.83
C LEU A 557 -47.84 -35.94 -5.27
N ALA A 558 -46.85 -35.31 -5.89
CA ALA A 558 -46.94 -34.85 -7.27
C ALA A 558 -47.06 -36.05 -8.21
N ASP A 559 -47.85 -35.88 -9.28
CA ASP A 559 -48.01 -36.86 -10.36
C ASP A 559 -48.31 -38.31 -9.92
N THR A 560 -48.95 -38.45 -8.77
CA THR A 560 -49.37 -39.72 -8.17
C THR A 560 -50.89 -39.87 -8.28
N LEU A 561 -51.37 -41.08 -8.61
CA LEU A 561 -52.79 -41.40 -8.56
C LEU A 561 -53.16 -42.04 -7.23
N LEU A 562 -54.26 -41.58 -6.62
CA LEU A 562 -54.78 -42.08 -5.35
C LEU A 562 -55.07 -43.58 -5.37
N GLY A 563 -55.42 -44.13 -6.54
CA GLY A 563 -55.67 -45.56 -6.71
C GLY A 563 -54.42 -46.42 -6.76
N ASP A 564 -53.23 -45.82 -6.96
CA ASP A 564 -51.96 -46.54 -7.04
C ASP A 564 -51.32 -46.71 -5.66
N LEU A 565 -51.77 -45.95 -4.65
CA LEU A 565 -51.28 -46.04 -3.28
C LEU A 565 -51.71 -47.36 -2.60
N GLN A 566 -50.73 -48.04 -2.01
CA GLN A 566 -50.87 -49.31 -1.30
C GLN A 566 -50.47 -49.18 0.17
N SER A 567 -50.79 -50.21 0.97
CA SER A 567 -50.50 -50.16 2.41
C SER A 567 -49.00 -50.23 2.74
N ASP A 568 -48.20 -50.79 1.84
CA ASP A 568 -46.74 -50.94 1.94
C ASP A 568 -45.96 -49.67 1.56
N ASP A 569 -46.59 -48.73 0.85
CA ASP A 569 -46.09 -47.36 0.63
C ASP A 569 -45.98 -46.57 1.95
N PHE A 570 -46.59 -47.07 3.04
CA PHE A 570 -46.65 -46.39 4.32
C PHE A 570 -46.03 -47.23 5.44
N LEU A 571 -45.01 -46.69 6.10
CA LEU A 571 -44.48 -47.24 7.34
C LEU A 571 -45.13 -46.58 8.56
N PHE A 572 -45.67 -47.42 9.43
CA PHE A 572 -46.15 -47.05 10.76
C PHE A 572 -45.06 -47.43 11.77
N ALA A 573 -44.72 -46.52 12.67
CA ALA A 573 -43.84 -46.81 13.79
C ALA A 573 -44.56 -47.58 14.90
#